data_AF-A0A2V9REJ8-F1
#
_entry.id   AF-A0A2V9REJ8-F1
#
_cell.length_a   1.000
_cell.length_b   1.000
_cell.length_c   1.000
_cell.angle_alpha   90.00
_cell.angle_beta   90.00
_cell.angle_gamma   90.00
#
_symmetry.space_group_name_H-M   'P 1'
#
loop_
_entity.id
_entity.type
_entity.pdbx_description
1 polymer ?
#
loop_
_entity_poly.entity_id
_entity_poly.type
_entity_poly.pdbx_seq_one_letter_code
_entity_poly.pdbx_strand_id
1 'polypeptide(L)'
;MRRIAFILIFALLLGSIYLVERRGSSGPVRLGPIMRLVADLHRQAERIPLTATRVSHAEERDIGSRMAHNYRLAEHSEPISPEAEAIEKYLNQVGEHLSRHIQRQDIPYHFYLRDEDRFVNAFALPGGHIVMGRGLLNLMESEDELAAVLGHEIAHVDRRHCIERLQYELAARKLGLSLPFALASLPIDLFQAGYNKDLELEADRVGVSCAVAAGYSPQGAIELFQRFEKKYPSVQSRSSTPVGEITRVALSAPEEYFRSHPPPTERIAEVEREIRAHRWKLGPVQPLRVQAHL
;
A
#
# COMPACT_ATOMS: atom_id res chain seq x y z
N MET A 1 2.44 11.61 -36.55
CA MET A 1 3.01 10.31 -36.11
C MET A 1 2.03 9.45 -35.33
N ARG A 2 1.40 9.92 -34.23
CA ARG A 2 0.43 9.14 -33.42
C ARG A 2 -0.78 8.56 -34.18
N ARG A 3 -1.36 9.31 -35.14
CA ARG A 3 -2.50 8.81 -35.96
C ARG A 3 -2.11 7.67 -36.91
N ILE A 4 -0.90 7.72 -37.46
CA ILE A 4 -0.39 6.70 -38.39
C ILE A 4 -0.10 5.39 -37.63
N ALA A 5 0.48 5.49 -36.43
CA ALA A 5 0.70 4.32 -35.57
C ALA A 5 -0.62 3.63 -35.16
N PHE A 6 -1.66 4.40 -34.83
CA PHE A 6 -2.98 3.86 -34.50
C PHE A 6 -3.63 3.13 -35.69
N ILE A 7 -3.56 3.72 -36.89
CA ILE A 7 -4.10 3.10 -38.11
C ILE A 7 -3.35 1.80 -38.44
N LEU A 8 -2.03 1.76 -38.27
CA LEU A 8 -1.24 0.55 -38.49
C LEU A 8 -1.56 -0.57 -37.50
N ILE A 9 -1.71 -0.25 -36.21
CA ILE A 9 -2.08 -1.21 -35.18
C ILE A 9 -3.49 -1.77 -35.46
N PHE A 10 -4.43 -0.89 -35.83
CA PHE A 10 -5.80 -1.30 -36.15
C PHE A 10 -5.87 -2.17 -37.42
N ALA A 11 -5.07 -1.85 -38.44
CA ALA A 11 -4.95 -2.66 -39.66
C ALA A 11 -4.33 -4.04 -39.39
N LEU A 12 -3.31 -4.11 -38.51
CA LEU A 12 -2.73 -5.37 -38.05
C LEU A 12 -3.73 -6.22 -37.26
N LEU A 13 -4.54 -5.59 -36.40
CA LEU A 13 -5.57 -6.28 -35.62
C LEU A 13 -6.65 -6.86 -36.55
N LEU A 14 -7.16 -6.07 -37.49
CA LEU A 14 -8.13 -6.52 -38.49
C LEU A 14 -7.55 -7.61 -39.40
N GLY A 15 -6.29 -7.48 -39.82
CA GLY A 15 -5.59 -8.50 -40.61
C GLY A 15 -5.44 -9.82 -39.85
N SER A 16 -5.16 -9.76 -38.55
CA SER A 16 -5.06 -10.95 -37.70
C SER A 16 -6.41 -11.66 -37.50
N ILE A 17 -7.49 -10.91 -37.33
CA ILE A 17 -8.86 -11.45 -37.24
C ILE A 17 -9.24 -12.12 -38.57
N TYR A 18 -9.01 -11.43 -39.69
CA TYR A 18 -9.26 -11.97 -41.03
C TYR A 18 -8.48 -13.26 -41.30
N LEU A 19 -7.21 -13.33 -40.90
CA LEU A 19 -6.36 -14.52 -41.06
C LEU A 19 -6.83 -15.71 -40.20
N VAL A 20 -7.35 -15.45 -38.99
CA VAL A 20 -7.89 -16.49 -38.10
C VAL A 20 -9.22 -17.04 -38.65
N GLU A 21 -10.08 -16.16 -39.14
CA GLU A 21 -11.37 -16.52 -39.74
C GLU A 21 -11.19 -17.37 -41.01
N ARG A 22 -10.21 -17.01 -41.85
CA ARG A 22 -9.91 -17.73 -43.10
C ARG A 22 -9.20 -19.07 -42.89
N ARG A 23 -8.55 -19.29 -41.73
CA ARG A 23 -7.84 -20.54 -41.40
C ARG A 23 -8.73 -21.61 -40.76
N GLY A 24 -10.02 -21.35 -40.56
CA GLY A 24 -10.99 -22.37 -40.15
C GLY A 24 -10.63 -23.03 -38.81
N SER A 25 -10.15 -22.27 -37.82
CA SER A 25 -9.90 -22.82 -36.48
C SER A 25 -11.21 -22.95 -35.71
N SER A 26 -11.68 -24.17 -35.50
CA SER A 26 -12.91 -24.52 -34.76
C SER A 26 -12.82 -24.35 -33.23
N GLY A 27 -12.09 -23.34 -32.74
CA GLY A 27 -11.98 -23.03 -31.32
C GLY A 27 -12.78 -21.77 -30.95
N PRO A 28 -13.46 -21.70 -29.80
CA PRO A 28 -14.15 -20.49 -29.37
C PRO A 28 -13.14 -19.36 -29.23
N VAL A 29 -13.37 -18.24 -29.95
CA VAL A 29 -12.58 -17.01 -29.82
C VAL A 29 -12.80 -16.47 -28.40
N ARG A 30 -11.85 -16.74 -27.51
CA ARG A 30 -11.90 -16.27 -26.12
C ARG A 30 -11.35 -14.85 -26.08
N LEU A 31 -12.08 -13.91 -25.50
CA LEU A 31 -11.65 -12.52 -25.30
C LEU A 31 -10.43 -12.39 -24.36
N GLY A 32 -10.10 -13.44 -23.61
CA GLY A 32 -9.03 -13.45 -22.59
C GLY A 32 -7.65 -12.98 -23.06
N PRO A 33 -7.09 -13.48 -24.19
CA PRO A 33 -5.80 -13.03 -24.70
C PRO A 33 -5.82 -11.57 -25.20
N ILE A 34 -6.92 -11.12 -25.80
CA ILE A 34 -7.09 -9.73 -26.26
C ILE A 34 -7.19 -8.80 -25.05
N MET A 35 -7.99 -9.15 -24.04
CA MET A 35 -8.09 -8.38 -22.80
C MET A 35 -6.76 -8.34 -22.04
N ARG A 36 -5.97 -9.43 -22.05
CA ARG A 36 -4.60 -9.43 -21.50
C ARG A 36 -3.67 -8.52 -22.28
N LEU A 37 -3.71 -8.54 -23.61
CA LEU A 37 -2.90 -7.65 -24.45
C LEU A 37 -3.30 -6.17 -24.25
N VAL A 38 -4.60 -5.88 -24.17
CA VAL A 38 -5.10 -4.53 -23.87
C VAL A 38 -4.70 -4.10 -22.46
N ALA A 39 -4.80 -4.99 -21.47
CA ALA A 39 -4.34 -4.72 -20.11
C ALA A 39 -2.82 -4.55 -20.04
N ASP A 40 -2.04 -5.32 -20.79
CA ASP A 40 -0.58 -5.20 -20.88
C ASP A 40 -0.14 -3.92 -21.60
N LEU A 41 -0.84 -3.54 -22.67
CA LEU A 41 -0.63 -2.28 -23.38
C LEU A 41 -1.05 -1.08 -22.53
N HIS A 42 -2.11 -1.20 -21.73
CA HIS A 42 -2.50 -0.19 -20.75
C HIS A 42 -1.43 -0.07 -19.66
N ARG A 43 -1.01 -1.19 -19.06
CA ARG A 43 0.10 -1.26 -18.10
C ARG A 43 1.42 -0.70 -18.65
N GLN A 44 1.73 -0.92 -19.94
CA GLN A 44 2.93 -0.37 -20.58
C GLN A 44 2.78 1.10 -20.96
N ALA A 45 1.60 1.56 -21.35
CA ALA A 45 1.31 2.98 -21.60
C ALA A 45 1.28 3.81 -20.31
N GLU A 46 0.91 3.17 -19.18
CA GLU A 46 1.03 3.70 -17.83
C GLU A 46 2.48 3.77 -17.37
N ARG A 47 3.42 3.02 -17.96
CA ARG A 47 4.86 3.28 -17.82
C ARG A 47 5.29 4.48 -18.67
N ILE A 48 4.65 5.64 -18.49
CA ILE A 48 5.37 6.91 -18.61
C ILE A 48 6.57 6.74 -17.68
N PRO A 49 7.83 6.91 -18.14
CA PRO A 49 8.93 6.91 -17.19
C PRO A 49 8.68 8.09 -16.25
N LEU A 50 8.14 7.83 -15.06
CA LEU A 50 7.85 8.84 -14.03
C LEU A 50 9.13 9.59 -13.63
N THR A 51 10.30 9.06 -14.00
CA THR A 51 11.58 9.75 -14.03
C THR A 51 11.54 11.09 -14.78
N ALA A 52 10.75 11.20 -15.86
CA ALA A 52 10.60 12.41 -16.65
C ALA A 52 9.59 13.43 -16.07
N THR A 53 8.68 12.97 -15.19
CA THR A 53 7.70 13.81 -14.48
C THR A 53 7.93 13.73 -12.97
N ARG A 54 9.18 13.57 -12.53
CA ARG A 54 9.49 13.23 -11.14
C ARG A 54 9.11 14.38 -10.21
N VAL A 55 8.23 14.10 -9.26
CA VAL A 55 7.87 15.07 -8.19
C VAL A 55 9.08 15.27 -7.28
N SER A 56 9.42 16.54 -7.05
CA SER A 56 10.49 16.92 -6.12
C SER A 56 10.09 16.61 -4.68
N HIS A 57 11.04 16.44 -3.76
CA HIS A 57 10.70 16.19 -2.35
C HIS A 57 9.93 17.37 -1.73
N ALA A 58 10.28 18.61 -2.10
CA ALA A 58 9.56 19.79 -1.63
C ALA A 58 8.08 19.78 -2.08
N GLU A 59 7.84 19.44 -3.34
CA GLU A 59 6.49 19.36 -3.90
C GLU A 59 5.69 18.19 -3.32
N GLU A 60 6.31 17.02 -3.14
CA GLU A 60 5.70 15.85 -2.51
C GLU A 60 5.27 16.16 -1.06
N ARG A 61 6.07 16.94 -0.32
CA ARG A 61 5.70 17.41 1.03
C ARG A 61 4.50 18.34 1.02
N ASP A 62 4.43 19.32 0.11
CA ASP A 62 3.28 20.23 0.02
C ASP A 62 2.00 19.46 -0.36
N ILE A 63 2.09 18.56 -1.34
CA ILE A 63 1.00 17.66 -1.73
C ILE A 63 0.53 16.84 -0.52
N GLY A 64 1.47 16.17 0.16
CA GLY A 64 1.22 15.36 1.33
C GLY A 64 0.53 16.12 2.46
N SER A 65 1.06 17.29 2.80
CA SER A 65 0.53 18.14 3.87
C SER A 65 -0.90 18.60 3.58
N ARG A 66 -1.22 18.92 2.32
CA ARG A 66 -2.60 19.27 1.92
C ARG A 66 -3.54 18.08 2.04
N MET A 67 -3.10 16.90 1.59
CA MET A 67 -3.91 15.68 1.66
C MET A 67 -4.17 15.27 3.11
N ALA A 68 -3.13 15.27 3.94
CA ALA A 68 -3.24 14.99 5.37
C ALA A 68 -4.13 16.01 6.09
N HIS A 69 -4.00 17.30 5.77
CA HIS A 69 -4.88 18.33 6.33
C HIS A 69 -6.35 18.08 5.98
N ASN A 70 -6.66 17.82 4.70
CA ASN A 70 -8.02 17.53 4.25
C ASN A 70 -8.58 16.26 4.91
N TYR A 71 -7.76 15.21 5.03
CA TYR A 71 -8.13 13.99 5.73
C TYR A 71 -8.48 14.27 7.19
N ARG A 72 -7.62 14.99 7.93
CA ARG A 72 -7.89 15.30 9.35
C ARG A 72 -9.13 16.17 9.55
N LEU A 73 -9.40 17.11 8.64
CA LEU A 73 -10.63 17.90 8.68
C LEU A 73 -11.88 17.05 8.45
N ALA A 74 -11.79 16.00 7.62
CA ALA A 74 -12.90 15.11 7.35
C ALA A 74 -13.17 14.12 8.51
N GLU A 75 -12.11 13.64 9.16
CA GLU A 75 -12.21 12.63 10.23
C GLU A 75 -12.50 13.24 11.61
N HIS A 76 -11.95 14.43 11.91
CA HIS A 76 -12.08 15.07 13.21
C HIS A 76 -13.02 16.27 13.14
N SER A 77 -14.33 15.99 13.17
CA SER A 77 -15.33 17.04 13.46
C SER A 77 -15.33 17.43 14.95
N GLU A 78 -14.82 16.55 15.81
CA GLU A 78 -14.73 16.72 17.27
C GLU A 78 -13.27 16.81 17.75
N PRO A 79 -13.00 17.45 18.90
CA PRO A 79 -11.68 17.47 19.50
C PRO A 79 -11.13 16.06 19.79
N ILE A 80 -9.85 15.85 19.51
CA ILE A 80 -9.14 14.60 19.78
C ILE A 80 -9.12 14.34 21.30
N SER A 81 -9.39 13.09 21.70
CA SER A 81 -9.37 12.71 23.11
C SER A 81 -7.95 12.76 23.69
N PRO A 82 -7.77 12.99 25.01
CA PRO A 82 -6.44 12.94 25.63
C PRO A 82 -5.72 11.59 25.45
N GLU A 83 -6.47 10.50 25.36
CA GLU A 83 -5.94 9.16 25.07
C GLU A 83 -5.41 9.08 23.64
N ALA A 84 -6.21 9.52 22.67
CA ALA A 84 -5.81 9.55 21.26
C ALA A 84 -4.56 10.43 21.06
N GLU A 85 -4.48 11.58 21.74
CA GLU A 85 -3.29 12.45 21.71
C GLU A 85 -2.05 11.76 22.30
N ALA A 86 -2.19 11.05 23.42
CA ALA A 86 -1.10 10.28 24.01
C ALA A 86 -0.60 9.18 23.06
N ILE A 87 -1.51 8.56 22.31
CA ILE A 87 -1.18 7.51 21.35
C ILE A 87 -0.53 8.09 20.11
N GLU A 88 -1.04 9.19 19.54
CA GLU A 88 -0.36 9.89 18.45
C GLU A 88 1.06 10.28 18.84
N LYS A 89 1.26 10.79 20.06
CA LYS A 89 2.60 11.10 20.57
C LYS A 89 3.51 9.87 20.60
N TYR A 90 3.01 8.73 21.08
CA TYR A 90 3.76 7.48 21.10
C TYR A 90 4.09 6.96 19.69
N LEU A 91 3.13 7.01 18.76
CA LEU A 91 3.35 6.67 17.35
C LEU A 91 4.45 7.54 16.73
N ASN A 92 4.44 8.85 17.00
CA ASN A 92 5.49 9.76 16.51
C ASN A 92 6.86 9.44 17.12
N GLN A 93 6.94 9.03 18.39
CA GLN A 93 8.21 8.63 19.02
C GLN A 93 8.82 7.39 18.35
N VAL A 94 8.01 6.34 18.14
CA VAL A 94 8.46 5.11 17.47
C VAL A 94 8.81 5.41 16.01
N GLY A 95 7.93 6.14 15.32
CA GLY A 95 8.09 6.49 13.92
C GLY A 95 9.29 7.40 13.61
N GLU A 96 9.61 8.36 14.49
CA GLU A 96 10.82 9.19 14.38
C GLU A 96 12.08 8.35 14.59
N HIS A 97 12.04 7.39 15.50
CA HIS A 97 13.16 6.47 15.71
C HIS A 97 13.44 5.62 14.46
N LEU A 98 12.38 5.12 13.81
CA LEU A 98 12.47 4.37 12.56
C LEU A 98 12.99 5.24 11.39
N SER A 99 12.43 6.43 11.18
CA SER A 99 12.74 7.27 10.01
C SER A 99 14.18 7.79 9.96
N ARG A 100 14.97 7.66 11.03
CA ARG A 100 16.41 7.93 11.00
C ARG A 100 17.21 6.88 10.19
N HIS A 101 16.59 5.76 9.84
CA HIS A 101 17.25 4.63 9.18
C HIS A 101 16.82 4.41 7.71
N ILE A 102 16.11 5.37 7.10
CA ILE A 102 15.68 5.30 5.69
C ILE A 102 16.57 6.12 4.74
N GLN A 103 16.31 6.07 3.43
CA GLN A 103 17.14 6.76 2.43
C GLN A 103 16.76 8.24 2.28
N ARG A 104 15.47 8.56 2.27
CA ARG A 104 14.92 9.91 1.99
C ARG A 104 14.79 10.75 3.26
N GLN A 105 15.94 11.15 3.82
CA GLN A 105 16.04 11.90 5.08
C GLN A 105 15.44 13.32 5.08
N ASP A 106 15.06 13.86 3.92
CA ASP A 106 14.48 15.20 3.78
C ASP A 106 12.93 15.23 3.74
N ILE A 107 12.31 14.05 3.88
CA ILE A 107 10.88 13.89 4.09
C ILE A 107 10.61 13.82 5.61
N PRO A 108 9.90 14.80 6.21
CA PRO A 108 9.48 14.72 7.59
C PRO A 108 8.35 13.71 7.74
N TYR A 109 8.41 12.87 8.77
CA TYR A 109 7.36 11.89 9.04
C TYR A 109 6.44 12.36 10.16
N HIS A 110 5.13 12.22 9.93
CA HIS A 110 4.08 12.55 10.87
C HIS A 110 3.11 11.38 10.99
N PHE A 111 2.83 10.99 12.22
CA PHE A 111 2.01 9.82 12.51
C PHE A 111 0.70 10.27 13.16
N TYR A 112 -0.41 9.76 12.64
CA TYR A 112 -1.76 10.10 13.09
C TYR A 112 -2.49 8.85 13.53
N LEU A 113 -3.44 9.01 14.43
CA LEU A 113 -4.34 7.94 14.85
C LEU A 113 -5.71 8.15 14.22
N ARG A 114 -6.19 7.15 13.50
CA ARG A 114 -7.62 7.03 13.21
C ARG A 114 -8.29 6.31 14.36
N ASP A 115 -8.99 7.07 15.19
CA ASP A 115 -9.54 6.63 16.48
C ASP A 115 -10.87 5.85 16.32
N GLU A 116 -10.82 4.79 15.51
CA GLU A 116 -11.94 3.91 15.23
C GLU A 116 -11.56 2.44 15.50
N ASP A 117 -12.17 1.81 16.50
CA ASP A 117 -11.87 0.42 16.89
C ASP A 117 -12.10 -0.61 15.77
N ARG A 118 -12.97 -0.29 14.82
CA ARG A 118 -13.28 -1.16 13.68
C ARG A 118 -12.30 -1.00 12.53
N PHE A 119 -11.51 0.07 12.51
CA PHE A 119 -10.56 0.33 11.45
C PHE A 119 -9.25 -0.44 11.69
N VAL A 120 -9.19 -1.64 11.12
CA VAL A 120 -8.03 -2.52 11.16
C VAL A 120 -7.19 -2.29 9.91
N ASN A 121 -6.53 -1.14 9.80
CA ASN A 121 -5.63 -0.82 8.69
C ASN A 121 -4.60 0.24 9.11
N ALA A 122 -3.55 0.39 8.31
CA ALA A 122 -2.64 1.52 8.31
C ALA A 122 -2.35 1.92 6.87
N PHE A 123 -2.00 3.17 6.63
CA PHE A 123 -1.63 3.62 5.29
C PHE A 123 -0.75 4.87 5.31
N ALA A 124 0.05 5.03 4.26
CA ALA A 124 0.87 6.20 4.03
C ALA A 124 0.33 7.09 2.90
N LEU A 125 0.31 8.40 3.15
CA LEU A 125 0.14 9.45 2.15
C LEU A 125 1.52 9.96 1.69
N PRO A 126 1.60 10.58 0.50
CA PRO A 126 2.83 11.22 0.04
C PRO A 126 3.37 12.21 1.08
N GLY A 127 4.68 12.43 1.10
CA GLY A 127 5.27 13.46 1.95
C GLY A 127 5.43 13.10 3.43
N GLY A 128 5.28 11.81 3.79
CA GLY A 128 5.62 11.30 5.13
C GLY A 128 4.47 11.26 6.14
N HIS A 129 3.23 11.33 5.68
CA HIS A 129 2.06 11.29 6.56
C HIS A 129 1.53 9.86 6.67
N ILE A 130 1.60 9.27 7.85
CA ILE A 130 1.20 7.87 8.11
C ILE A 130 0.01 7.87 9.06
N VAL A 131 -1.02 7.12 8.71
CA VAL A 131 -2.23 6.95 9.51
C VAL A 131 -2.26 5.53 10.05
N MET A 132 -2.35 5.42 11.38
CA MET A 132 -2.49 4.16 12.10
C MET A 132 -3.93 4.01 12.59
N GLY A 133 -4.56 2.87 12.30
CA GLY A 133 -5.88 2.55 12.82
C GLY A 133 -5.85 2.06 14.27
N ARG A 134 -6.78 2.54 15.10
CA ARG A 134 -6.98 2.00 16.45
C ARG A 134 -7.27 0.50 16.42
N GLY A 135 -8.19 0.07 15.56
CA GLY A 135 -8.52 -1.33 15.41
C GLY A 135 -7.31 -2.22 15.12
N LEU A 136 -6.34 -1.73 14.34
CA LEU A 136 -5.08 -2.43 14.08
C LEU A 136 -4.15 -2.42 15.30
N LEU A 137 -3.98 -1.26 15.94
CA LEU A 137 -3.17 -1.12 17.15
C LEU A 137 -3.65 -2.06 18.27
N ASN A 138 -4.97 -2.23 18.43
CA ASN A 138 -5.57 -3.12 19.42
C ASN A 138 -5.24 -4.61 19.22
N LEU A 139 -4.68 -4.98 18.06
CA LEU A 139 -4.25 -6.36 17.76
C LEU A 139 -2.78 -6.61 18.11
N MET A 140 -2.03 -5.56 18.41
CA MET A 140 -0.60 -5.65 18.61
C MET A 140 -0.27 -6.02 20.06
N GLU A 141 0.67 -6.94 20.23
CA GLU A 141 1.11 -7.40 21.55
C GLU A 141 2.50 -6.88 21.94
N SER A 142 3.21 -6.25 21.01
CA SER A 142 4.56 -5.71 21.22
C SER A 142 4.81 -4.41 20.45
N GLU A 143 5.80 -3.63 20.88
CA GLU A 143 6.27 -2.46 20.15
C GLU A 143 6.98 -2.85 18.85
N ASP A 144 7.55 -4.07 18.74
CA ASP A 144 8.17 -4.56 17.50
C ASP A 144 7.13 -4.85 16.41
N GLU A 145 5.92 -5.29 16.76
CA GLU A 145 4.80 -5.41 15.82
C GLU A 145 4.36 -4.05 15.30
N LEU A 146 4.28 -3.05 16.19
CA LEU A 146 4.02 -1.67 15.81
C LEU A 146 5.13 -1.13 14.90
N ALA A 147 6.40 -1.37 15.25
CA ALA A 147 7.55 -0.95 14.47
C ALA A 147 7.60 -1.62 13.10
N ALA A 148 7.16 -2.87 12.98
CA ALA A 148 7.04 -3.57 11.71
C ALA A 148 6.02 -2.89 10.78
N VAL A 149 4.82 -2.54 11.29
CA VAL A 149 3.80 -1.84 10.49
C VAL A 149 4.24 -0.43 10.13
N LEU A 150 4.73 0.35 11.10
CA LEU A 150 5.21 1.70 10.83
C LEU A 150 6.40 1.70 9.86
N GLY A 151 7.33 0.74 10.01
CA GLY A 151 8.46 0.56 9.10
C GLY A 151 8.00 0.25 7.67
N HIS A 152 6.97 -0.57 7.52
CA HIS A 152 6.36 -0.89 6.22
C HIS A 152 5.72 0.35 5.57
N GLU A 153 4.92 1.13 6.30
CA GLU A 153 4.33 2.38 5.80
C GLU A 153 5.40 3.43 5.46
N ILE A 154 6.43 3.56 6.30
CA ILE A 154 7.59 4.40 6.03
C ILE A 154 8.27 3.98 4.73
N ALA A 155 8.40 2.68 4.47
CA ALA A 155 9.01 2.15 3.26
C ALA A 155 8.22 2.50 1.99
N HIS A 156 6.88 2.52 2.03
CA HIS A 156 6.08 3.01 0.90
C HIS A 156 6.39 4.47 0.55
N VAL A 157 6.61 5.32 1.55
CA VAL A 157 7.04 6.70 1.32
C VAL A 157 8.48 6.75 0.83
N ASP A 158 9.40 6.04 1.49
CA ASP A 158 10.84 6.03 1.16
C ASP A 158 11.09 5.55 -0.28
N ARG A 159 10.31 4.57 -0.74
CA ARG A 159 10.36 4.02 -2.10
C ARG A 159 9.46 4.74 -3.10
N ARG A 160 8.86 5.87 -2.73
CA ARG A 160 8.00 6.72 -3.57
C ARG A 160 6.70 6.05 -4.05
N HIS A 161 6.31 4.91 -3.49
CA HIS A 161 5.09 4.19 -3.87
C HIS A 161 3.84 5.10 -3.77
N CYS A 162 3.73 5.88 -2.69
CA CYS A 162 2.61 6.79 -2.47
C CYS A 162 2.52 7.88 -3.55
N ILE A 163 3.63 8.56 -3.85
CA ILE A 163 3.63 9.68 -4.80
C ILE A 163 3.45 9.15 -6.24
N GLU A 164 4.02 8.01 -6.57
CA GLU A 164 3.84 7.39 -7.90
C GLU A 164 2.39 6.96 -8.12
N ARG A 165 1.74 6.36 -7.10
CA ARG A 165 0.29 6.05 -7.15
C ARG A 165 -0.53 7.32 -7.42
N LEU A 166 -0.23 8.40 -6.71
CA LEU A 166 -0.92 9.68 -6.92
C LEU A 166 -0.73 10.20 -8.35
N GLN A 167 0.49 10.15 -8.87
CA GLN A 167 0.78 10.59 -10.25
C GLN A 167 0.00 9.77 -11.27
N TYR A 168 -0.10 8.45 -11.09
CA TYR A 168 -0.90 7.59 -11.93
C TYR A 168 -2.38 7.95 -11.90
N GLU A 169 -2.94 8.14 -10.71
CA GLU A 169 -4.36 8.49 -10.56
C GLU A 169 -4.69 9.84 -11.22
N LEU A 170 -3.85 10.86 -11.00
CA LEU A 170 -4.02 12.18 -11.61
C LEU A 170 -3.92 12.11 -13.15
N ALA A 171 -2.96 11.35 -13.67
CA ALA A 171 -2.80 11.16 -15.11
C ALA A 171 -3.99 10.42 -15.74
N ALA A 172 -4.50 9.38 -15.06
CA ALA A 172 -5.63 8.58 -15.53
C ALA A 172 -6.91 9.41 -15.61
N ARG A 173 -7.17 10.28 -14.64
CA ARG A 173 -8.38 11.11 -14.59
C ARG A 173 -8.37 12.29 -15.58
N LYS A 174 -7.22 12.62 -16.19
CA LYS A 174 -7.04 13.77 -17.11
C LYS A 174 -7.70 15.05 -16.58
N LEU A 175 -7.61 15.28 -15.28
CA LEU A 175 -8.27 16.41 -14.65
C LEU A 175 -7.60 17.68 -15.17
N GLY A 176 -8.28 18.42 -16.06
CA GLY A 176 -7.88 19.77 -16.48
C GLY A 176 -8.08 20.81 -15.37
N LEU A 177 -7.99 20.37 -14.12
CA LEU A 177 -8.25 21.11 -12.89
C LEU A 177 -6.92 21.57 -12.29
N SER A 178 -6.97 22.63 -11.49
CA SER A 178 -5.79 23.02 -10.70
C SER A 178 -5.42 21.90 -9.72
N LEU A 179 -4.13 21.74 -9.43
CA LEU A 179 -3.64 20.69 -8.54
C LEU A 179 -4.35 20.67 -7.18
N PRO A 180 -4.61 21.81 -6.49
CA PRO A 180 -5.35 21.78 -5.22
C PRO A 180 -6.75 21.18 -5.33
N PHE A 181 -7.49 21.50 -6.40
CA PHE A 181 -8.83 20.97 -6.61
C PHE A 181 -8.80 19.50 -7.01
N ALA A 182 -7.81 19.10 -7.82
CA ALA A 182 -7.61 17.70 -8.18
C ALA A 182 -7.35 16.86 -6.92
N LEU A 183 -6.46 17.30 -6.03
CA LEU A 183 -6.16 16.60 -4.77
C LEU A 183 -7.38 16.50 -3.85
N ALA A 184 -8.17 17.57 -3.72
CA ALA A 184 -9.39 17.55 -2.91
C ALA A 184 -10.46 16.57 -3.44
N SER A 185 -10.43 16.23 -4.73
CA SER A 185 -11.37 15.28 -5.35
C SER A 185 -10.95 13.81 -5.26
N LEU A 186 -9.75 13.54 -4.73
CA LEU A 186 -9.23 12.17 -4.63
C LEU A 186 -9.78 11.49 -3.38
N PRO A 187 -10.36 10.28 -3.52
CA PRO A 187 -10.78 9.50 -2.36
C PRO A 187 -9.56 9.03 -1.56
N ILE A 188 -9.62 9.16 -0.24
CA ILE A 188 -8.52 8.72 0.64
C ILE A 188 -8.31 7.20 0.59
N ASP A 189 -9.38 6.45 0.32
CA ASP A 189 -9.38 4.99 0.15
C ASP A 189 -8.39 4.52 -0.93
N LEU A 190 -7.99 5.41 -1.85
CA LEU A 190 -6.89 5.17 -2.80
C LEU A 190 -5.60 4.75 -2.09
N PHE A 191 -5.29 5.32 -0.93
CA PHE A 191 -4.07 5.03 -0.16
C PHE A 191 -4.27 3.91 0.84
N GLN A 192 -5.51 3.65 1.26
CA GLN A 192 -5.87 2.49 2.08
C GLN A 192 -5.81 1.18 1.29
N ALA A 193 -5.91 1.26 -0.05
CA ALA A 193 -5.81 0.13 -0.95
C ALA A 193 -4.36 -0.34 -1.13
N GLY A 194 -4.22 -1.61 -1.54
CA GLY A 194 -2.94 -2.26 -1.64
C GLY A 194 -2.12 -1.94 -2.85
N TYR A 195 -0.80 -2.01 -2.72
CA TYR A 195 0.08 -1.94 -3.86
C TYR A 195 0.15 -3.29 -4.55
N ASN A 196 0.75 -3.28 -5.75
CA ASN A 196 1.03 -4.55 -6.40
C ASN A 196 2.08 -5.33 -5.57
N LYS A 197 2.08 -6.65 -5.74
CA LYS A 197 2.90 -7.57 -4.96
C LYS A 197 4.38 -7.20 -4.88
N ASP A 198 4.97 -6.67 -5.96
CA ASP A 198 6.41 -6.37 -5.98
C ASP A 198 6.74 -5.19 -5.05
N LEU A 199 5.89 -4.15 -5.05
CA LEU A 199 6.03 -2.98 -4.17
C LEU A 199 5.78 -3.33 -2.71
N GLU A 200 4.84 -4.23 -2.45
CA GLU A 200 4.51 -4.75 -1.12
C GLU A 200 5.67 -5.53 -0.51
N LEU A 201 6.27 -6.44 -1.28
CA LEU A 201 7.46 -7.19 -0.85
C LEU A 201 8.69 -6.29 -0.71
N GLU A 202 8.81 -5.24 -1.53
CA GLU A 202 9.84 -4.22 -1.33
C GLU A 202 9.64 -3.45 -0.02
N ALA A 203 8.40 -3.05 0.28
CA ALA A 203 8.06 -2.39 1.54
C ALA A 203 8.30 -3.31 2.75
N ASP A 204 8.01 -4.61 2.66
CA ASP A 204 8.34 -5.58 3.69
C ASP A 204 9.85 -5.66 3.95
N ARG A 205 10.67 -5.82 2.90
CA ARG A 205 12.14 -5.88 3.02
C ARG A 205 12.73 -4.62 3.64
N VAL A 206 12.30 -3.46 3.14
CA VAL A 206 12.83 -2.16 3.57
C VAL A 206 12.33 -1.81 4.97
N GLY A 207 11.06 -2.07 5.24
CA GLY A 207 10.43 -1.82 6.53
C GLY A 207 11.03 -2.67 7.64
N VAL A 208 11.25 -3.96 7.43
CA VAL A 208 11.90 -4.81 8.44
C VAL A 208 13.36 -4.43 8.64
N SER A 209 14.09 -4.08 7.57
CA SER A 209 15.47 -3.60 7.67
C SER A 209 15.57 -2.31 8.49
N CYS A 210 14.62 -1.39 8.28
CA CYS A 210 14.48 -0.15 9.03
C CYS A 210 14.20 -0.42 10.52
N ALA A 211 13.24 -1.31 10.82
CA ALA A 211 12.92 -1.72 12.18
C ALA A 211 14.13 -2.33 12.91
N VAL A 212 14.86 -3.24 12.24
CA VAL A 212 16.07 -3.86 12.81
C VAL A 212 17.18 -2.84 13.03
N ALA A 213 17.38 -1.91 12.09
CA ALA A 213 18.37 -0.84 12.24
C ALA A 213 18.05 0.08 13.42
N ALA A 214 16.76 0.28 13.71
CA ALA A 214 16.26 1.01 14.89
C ALA A 214 16.32 0.18 16.19
N GLY A 215 16.72 -1.09 16.14
CA GLY A 215 16.87 -1.96 17.32
C GLY A 215 15.63 -2.78 17.67
N TYR A 216 14.62 -2.82 16.79
CA TYR A 216 13.48 -3.72 16.93
C TYR A 216 13.80 -5.13 16.39
N SER A 217 13.14 -6.13 16.96
CA SER A 217 13.23 -7.51 16.54
C SER A 217 12.43 -7.73 15.26
N PRO A 218 13.00 -8.39 14.23
CA PRO A 218 12.26 -8.73 13.01
C PRO A 218 11.17 -9.78 13.28
N GLN A 219 11.17 -10.38 14.47
CA GLN A 219 10.15 -11.31 14.94
C GLN A 219 8.77 -10.66 15.05
N GLY A 220 8.69 -9.36 15.35
CA GLY A 220 7.41 -8.65 15.46
C GLY A 220 6.58 -8.72 14.16
N ALA A 221 7.22 -8.58 13.00
CA ALA A 221 6.52 -8.74 11.72
C ALA A 221 5.93 -10.15 11.55
N ILE A 222 6.69 -11.19 11.92
CA ILE A 222 6.25 -12.58 11.82
C ILE A 222 5.08 -12.85 12.77
N GLU A 223 5.19 -12.42 14.03
CA GLU A 223 4.16 -12.61 15.06
C GLU A 223 2.84 -11.93 14.69
N LEU A 224 2.91 -10.69 14.17
CA LEU A 224 1.74 -9.98 13.68
C LEU A 224 1.04 -10.74 12.54
N PHE A 225 1.80 -11.19 11.53
CA PHE A 225 1.24 -11.94 10.41
C PHE A 225 0.65 -13.30 10.84
N GLN A 226 1.28 -14.00 11.78
CA GLN A 226 0.74 -15.23 12.35
C GLN A 226 -0.56 -14.98 13.14
N ARG A 227 -0.62 -13.88 13.90
CA ARG A 227 -1.83 -13.49 14.63
C ARG A 227 -2.97 -13.18 13.67
N PHE A 228 -2.67 -12.52 12.56
CA PHE A 228 -3.63 -12.30 11.49
C PHE A 228 -4.12 -13.61 10.86
N GLU A 229 -3.24 -14.55 10.55
CA GLU A 229 -3.63 -15.87 10.04
C GLU A 229 -4.57 -16.60 11.01
N LYS A 230 -4.24 -16.57 12.30
CA LYS A 230 -5.04 -17.20 13.35
C LYS A 230 -6.40 -16.52 13.54
N LYS A 231 -6.44 -15.20 13.52
CA LYS A 231 -7.67 -14.42 13.73
C LYS A 231 -8.58 -14.46 12.51
N TYR A 232 -8.01 -14.62 11.30
CA TYR A 232 -8.72 -14.51 10.02
C TYR A 232 -8.44 -15.70 9.07
N PRO A 233 -8.83 -16.93 9.46
CA PRO A 233 -8.52 -18.14 8.69
C PRO A 233 -9.19 -18.19 7.31
N SER A 234 -10.28 -17.46 7.09
CA SER A 234 -10.99 -17.39 5.80
C SER A 234 -10.18 -16.73 4.67
N VAL A 235 -9.16 -15.94 5.01
CA VAL A 235 -8.24 -15.31 4.03
C VAL A 235 -7.38 -16.36 3.30
N GLN A 236 -7.22 -17.56 3.87
CA GLN A 236 -6.36 -18.61 3.32
C GLN A 236 -7.00 -19.45 2.20
N SER A 237 -8.34 -19.46 2.07
CA SER A 237 -8.99 -20.29 1.06
C SER A 237 -8.85 -19.65 -0.33
N ARG A 238 -7.87 -20.12 -1.10
CA ARG A 238 -7.77 -19.86 -2.55
C ARG A 238 -9.04 -20.40 -3.20
N SER A 239 -10.02 -19.53 -3.45
CA SER A 239 -11.12 -19.90 -4.33
C SER A 239 -10.55 -20.09 -5.74
N SER A 240 -10.77 -21.27 -6.30
CA SER A 240 -10.38 -21.63 -7.67
C SER A 240 -11.36 -21.09 -8.73
N THR A 241 -12.33 -20.25 -8.34
CA THR A 241 -13.34 -19.71 -9.25
C THR A 241 -13.50 -18.18 -9.11
N PRO A 242 -13.70 -17.45 -10.23
CA PRO A 242 -13.88 -15.99 -10.22
C PRO A 242 -15.06 -15.51 -9.36
N VAL A 243 -16.12 -16.32 -9.22
CA VAL A 243 -17.31 -15.97 -8.43
C VAL A 243 -17.04 -16.09 -6.94
N GLY A 244 -16.33 -17.14 -6.50
CA GLY A 244 -15.96 -17.29 -5.09
C GLY A 244 -14.92 -16.27 -4.62
N GLU A 245 -14.18 -15.66 -5.54
CA GLU A 245 -13.33 -14.51 -5.27
C GLU A 245 -14.13 -13.23 -5.01
N ILE A 246 -15.21 -13.00 -5.77
CA ILE A 246 -16.11 -11.84 -5.61
C ILE A 246 -16.98 -11.93 -4.34
N THR A 247 -17.50 -13.11 -4.01
CA THR A 247 -18.33 -13.31 -2.79
C THR A 247 -17.52 -13.16 -1.50
N ARG A 248 -16.19 -13.40 -1.56
CA ARG A 248 -15.24 -13.22 -0.46
C ARG A 248 -14.88 -11.76 -0.17
N VAL A 249 -15.14 -10.84 -1.12
CA VAL A 249 -14.77 -9.40 -1.06
C VAL A 249 -15.84 -8.55 -0.35
N ALA A 250 -16.90 -9.18 0.18
CA ALA A 250 -18.11 -8.50 0.60
C ALA A 250 -18.54 -8.74 2.06
N LEU A 251 -17.86 -9.59 2.86
CA LEU A 251 -18.51 -10.15 4.07
C LEU A 251 -17.70 -10.17 5.38
N SER A 252 -16.51 -9.56 5.48
CA SER A 252 -15.85 -9.46 6.80
C SER A 252 -14.90 -8.26 6.97
N ALA A 253 -14.97 -7.58 8.12
CA ALA A 253 -14.09 -6.48 8.57
C ALA A 253 -12.55 -6.70 8.49
N PRO A 254 -11.99 -7.92 8.49
CA PRO A 254 -10.55 -8.14 8.31
C PRO A 254 -10.08 -7.96 6.87
N GLU A 255 -11.01 -7.90 5.93
CA GLU A 255 -10.69 -7.75 4.52
C GLU A 255 -9.97 -6.43 4.25
N GLU A 256 -10.08 -5.39 5.06
CA GLU A 256 -9.50 -4.09 4.70
C GLU A 256 -7.96 -4.12 4.66
N TYR A 257 -7.29 -4.69 5.68
CA TYR A 257 -5.84 -4.88 5.69
C TYR A 257 -5.35 -5.91 4.65
N PHE A 258 -6.08 -7.01 4.42
CA PHE A 258 -5.70 -8.05 3.44
C PHE A 258 -6.15 -7.77 2.01
N ARG A 259 -7.08 -6.84 1.80
CA ARG A 259 -7.37 -6.25 0.49
C ARG A 259 -6.24 -5.32 0.08
N SER A 260 -5.52 -4.77 1.05
CA SER A 260 -4.42 -3.87 0.81
C SER A 260 -3.04 -4.53 0.80
N HIS A 261 -2.89 -5.80 1.18
CA HIS A 261 -1.56 -6.41 1.22
C HIS A 261 -1.59 -7.87 0.76
N PRO A 262 -0.46 -8.44 0.28
CA PRO A 262 -0.36 -9.85 -0.05
C PRO A 262 -0.69 -10.76 1.15
N PRO A 263 -1.04 -12.03 0.91
CA PRO A 263 -1.35 -12.97 1.99
C PRO A 263 -0.20 -13.08 3.01
N PRO A 264 -0.52 -13.23 4.32
CA PRO A 264 0.48 -13.34 5.39
C PRO A 264 1.60 -14.35 5.12
N THR A 265 1.26 -15.56 4.66
CA THR A 265 2.23 -16.62 4.29
C THR A 265 3.38 -16.12 3.38
N GLU A 266 3.07 -15.28 2.39
CA GLU A 266 4.08 -14.79 1.44
C GLU A 266 4.95 -13.69 2.08
N ARG A 267 4.35 -12.82 2.89
CA ARG A 267 5.04 -11.76 3.63
C ARG A 267 5.96 -12.34 4.71
N ILE A 268 5.51 -13.35 5.44
CA ILE A 268 6.33 -14.11 6.40
C ILE A 268 7.56 -14.70 5.70
N ALA A 269 7.36 -15.38 4.57
CA ALA A 269 8.47 -15.98 3.82
C ALA A 269 9.51 -14.95 3.36
N GLU A 270 9.07 -13.72 3.06
CA GLU A 270 9.96 -12.62 2.72
C GLU A 270 10.75 -12.10 3.92
N VAL A 271 10.09 -11.85 5.05
CA VAL A 271 10.75 -11.43 6.29
C VAL A 271 11.78 -12.48 6.74
N GLU A 272 11.43 -13.76 6.69
CA GLU A 272 12.37 -14.83 7.01
C GLU A 272 13.58 -14.89 6.05
N ARG A 273 13.38 -14.54 4.78
CA ARG A 273 14.47 -14.45 3.80
C ARG A 273 15.46 -13.37 4.21
N GLU A 274 14.96 -12.20 4.61
CA GLU A 274 15.78 -11.08 5.09
C GLU A 274 16.53 -11.43 6.37
N ILE A 275 15.86 -12.06 7.34
CA ILE A 275 16.48 -12.54 8.58
C ILE A 275 17.66 -13.46 8.28
N ARG A 276 17.48 -14.44 7.37
CA ARG A 276 18.55 -15.38 6.98
C ARG A 276 19.67 -14.69 6.21
N ALA A 277 19.33 -13.80 5.28
CA ALA A 277 20.29 -13.10 4.44
C ALA A 277 21.22 -12.21 5.27
N HIS A 278 20.67 -11.47 6.23
CA HIS A 278 21.41 -10.53 7.07
C HIS A 278 21.90 -11.12 8.40
N ARG A 279 21.54 -12.38 8.70
CA ARG A 279 21.87 -13.08 9.94
C ARG A 279 21.44 -12.31 11.19
N TRP A 280 20.26 -11.68 11.13
CA TRP A 280 19.71 -10.98 12.27
C TRP A 280 19.39 -11.94 13.40
N LYS A 281 19.60 -11.49 14.64
CA LYS A 281 19.24 -12.26 15.83
C LYS A 281 17.77 -12.05 16.14
N LEU A 282 17.06 -13.13 16.42
CA LEU A 282 15.72 -13.07 16.98
C LEU A 282 15.87 -12.76 18.47
N GLY A 283 15.81 -11.48 18.82
CA GLY A 283 15.80 -11.01 20.20
C GLY A 283 14.39 -11.04 20.79
N PRO A 284 14.26 -10.93 22.13
CA PRO A 284 12.96 -10.75 22.76
C PRO A 284 12.29 -9.49 22.22
N VAL A 285 10.97 -9.55 22.04
CA VAL A 285 10.17 -8.38 21.67
C VAL A 285 10.01 -7.42 22.86
N GLN A 286 10.02 -6.13 22.57
CA GLN A 286 9.79 -5.00 23.45
C GLN A 286 8.28 -4.86 23.72
N PRO A 287 7.87 -4.62 24.97
CA PRO A 287 6.46 -4.47 25.31
C PRO A 287 5.87 -3.18 24.74
N LEU A 288 4.59 -3.23 24.34
CA LEU A 288 3.85 -2.04 23.92
C LEU A 288 3.67 -1.09 25.12
N ARG A 289 4.15 0.16 25.00
CA ARG A 289 4.11 1.13 26.11
C ARG A 289 2.76 1.85 26.27
N VAL A 290 1.93 1.84 25.24
CA VAL A 290 0.57 2.35 25.30
C VAL A 290 -0.37 1.26 24.84
N GLN A 291 -1.09 0.66 25.77
CA GLN A 291 -2.21 -0.20 25.43
C GLN A 291 -3.41 0.68 25.13
N ALA A 292 -3.97 0.53 23.94
CA ALA A 292 -5.35 0.95 23.71
C ALA A 292 -6.23 0.08 24.63
N HIS A 293 -6.86 0.69 25.63
CA HIS A 293 -7.70 -0.06 26.54
C HIS A 293 -8.97 -0.52 25.77
N LEU A 294 -9.23 -1.83 25.82
CA LEU A 294 -10.49 -2.45 25.35
C LEU A 294 -11.67 -2.09 26.24
#